data_AF-W8E8K1-F1
#
_entry.id   AF-W8E8K1-F1
#
_cell.length_a   1.000
_cell.length_b   1.000
_cell.length_c   1.000
_cell.angle_alpha   90.00
_cell.angle_beta   90.00
_cell.angle_gamma   90.00
#
_symmetry.space_group_name_H-M   'P 1'
#
loop_
_entity.id
_entity.type
_entity.pdbx_description
1 polymer ?
#
loop_
_entity_poly.entity_id
_entity_poly.type
_entity_poly.pdbx_seq_one_letter_code
_entity_poly.pdbx_strand_id
1 'polypeptide(L)'
;METRTWIFVALLAAACVSLIQAEDEELPPNNIAETDTGSNDNAEETNPNAEETNPNAEGTNPNAEETNPNAEETNLAGPADNNTGVQDDNQEGDQGSSSGPSITTSASSSETTTEEVETVTKKEFDIIGVRMKSYLGRNFNAFCGIPYAEPPINKRRFKNPVPMTYDGTIDATNCEETPVCMQMRWHLDETEVIGVEDCLFLNVYEPEVTSSNLPVIVYIHGGGFFSGSGTFNDVGPHYFMDQDIVLVTINYRLGPLGFWGTNTHNAPNNLGLRDQVLALEWVRHYIGHFRGDKYRVTLMGEGAGGASVQLHLYSSMSRHLFHRAISQSGVAFNSWALMKDMVTPSYTHASIIGCFETTEARLLRCMQTVDAAIIVNTTAGLRSWLSEPLVIYRPAVQSRFGHDEIFLKKEIMHYLMTNNFHNVPWLVGTVNTPSFFHLQRYLKDEKLRSSLLGKFQQFGAKMLDLDASIADPMKLETAFKIISAAYSDSTGKLDKDGIVQIFNDREGNLGLMLTVAYHALLGHKNLYLYRFEYRAQHSMAENITGVKKMTW
;
A
#
# COMPACT_ATOMS: atom_id res chain seq x y z
N MET A 1 -4.88 25.84 -12.70
CA MET A 1 -4.69 24.48 -13.28
C MET A 1 -4.35 24.67 -14.75
N GLU A 2 -3.26 24.08 -15.22
CA GLU A 2 -2.71 24.36 -16.56
C GLU A 2 -3.35 23.47 -17.64
N THR A 3 -3.40 23.98 -18.88
CA THR A 3 -3.94 23.33 -20.09
C THR A 3 -3.36 21.93 -20.35
N ARG A 4 -2.16 21.64 -19.82
CA ARG A 4 -1.41 20.40 -20.04
C ARG A 4 -2.04 19.17 -19.36
N THR A 5 -2.64 19.31 -18.18
CA THR A 5 -3.26 18.18 -17.48
C THR A 5 -4.52 17.69 -18.21
N TRP A 6 -5.27 18.60 -18.86
CA TRP A 6 -6.41 18.22 -19.71
C TRP A 6 -5.98 17.54 -21.00
N ILE A 7 -4.78 17.84 -21.53
CA ILE A 7 -4.19 17.10 -22.65
C ILE A 7 -3.92 15.66 -22.21
N PHE A 8 -3.36 15.43 -21.02
CA PHE A 8 -3.14 14.07 -20.49
C PHE A 8 -4.46 13.28 -20.33
N VAL A 9 -5.49 13.93 -19.78
CA VAL A 9 -6.85 13.34 -19.66
C VAL A 9 -7.45 13.03 -21.04
N ALA A 10 -7.39 13.97 -21.98
CA ALA A 10 -7.94 13.80 -23.32
C ALA A 10 -7.18 12.73 -24.12
N LEU A 11 -5.86 12.59 -23.91
CA LEU A 11 -5.02 11.61 -24.59
C LEU A 11 -5.21 10.20 -24.04
N LEU A 12 -5.30 10.04 -22.71
CA LEU A 12 -5.66 8.75 -22.13
C LEU A 12 -7.10 8.37 -22.41
N ALA A 13 -8.03 9.34 -22.40
CA ALA A 13 -9.40 9.11 -22.85
C ALA A 13 -9.44 8.71 -24.33
N ALA A 14 -8.66 9.33 -25.22
CA ALA A 14 -8.59 8.94 -26.63
C ALA A 14 -7.94 7.55 -26.84
N ALA A 15 -6.91 7.23 -26.05
CA ALA A 15 -6.31 5.89 -26.04
C ALA A 15 -7.27 4.82 -25.49
N CYS A 16 -8.14 5.17 -24.54
CA CYS A 16 -9.17 4.29 -23.95
C CYS A 16 -10.49 4.25 -24.75
N VAL A 17 -10.87 5.29 -25.50
CA VAL A 17 -12.07 5.28 -26.36
C VAL A 17 -11.91 4.28 -27.50
N SER A 18 -10.67 3.99 -27.92
CA SER A 18 -10.37 2.87 -28.82
C SER A 18 -10.34 1.48 -28.15
N LEU A 19 -10.72 1.37 -26.86
CA LEU A 19 -10.99 0.10 -26.17
C LEU A 19 -12.50 -0.15 -25.98
N ILE A 20 -13.32 0.90 -25.80
CA ILE A 20 -14.78 0.75 -25.69
C ILE A 20 -15.39 0.28 -27.02
N GLN A 21 -14.85 0.72 -28.16
CA GLN A 21 -15.32 0.28 -29.47
C GLN A 21 -14.98 -1.18 -29.83
N ALA A 22 -14.12 -1.86 -29.05
CA ALA A 22 -13.73 -3.25 -29.31
C ALA A 22 -14.55 -4.28 -28.50
N GLU A 23 -15.17 -3.88 -27.38
CA GLU A 23 -16.05 -4.76 -26.60
C GLU A 23 -17.49 -4.79 -27.13
N ASP A 24 -17.89 -3.82 -27.95
CA ASP A 24 -19.23 -3.76 -28.56
C ASP A 24 -19.42 -4.68 -29.80
N GLU A 25 -18.36 -5.30 -30.33
CA GLU A 25 -18.44 -6.19 -31.50
C GLU A 25 -18.70 -7.68 -31.15
N GLU A 26 -18.72 -8.08 -29.87
CA GLU A 26 -18.95 -9.48 -29.44
C GLU A 26 -20.31 -9.76 -28.78
N LEU A 27 -21.32 -8.89 -28.96
CA LEU A 27 -22.70 -9.21 -28.55
C LEU A 27 -23.58 -9.51 -29.77
N PRO A 28 -24.18 -10.71 -29.89
CA PRO A 28 -25.11 -11.00 -30.98
C PRO A 28 -26.40 -10.18 -30.80
N PRO A 29 -27.03 -9.73 -31.90
CA PRO A 29 -28.20 -8.85 -31.82
C PRO A 29 -29.41 -9.60 -31.26
N ASN A 30 -29.92 -9.14 -30.12
CA ASN A 30 -31.22 -9.56 -29.61
C ASN A 30 -32.33 -8.95 -30.48
N ASN A 31 -32.97 -9.80 -31.29
CA ASN A 31 -34.28 -9.53 -31.84
C ASN A 31 -35.31 -9.51 -30.70
N ILE A 32 -35.88 -8.35 -30.42
CA ILE A 32 -37.11 -8.24 -29.64
C ILE A 32 -38.19 -7.76 -30.61
N ALA A 33 -39.03 -8.71 -31.03
CA ALA A 33 -40.33 -8.40 -31.61
C ALA A 33 -41.31 -8.22 -30.45
N GLU A 34 -41.91 -7.03 -30.37
CA GLU A 34 -43.12 -6.81 -29.58
C GLU A 34 -44.28 -7.58 -30.20
N THR A 35 -44.97 -8.40 -29.40
CA THR A 35 -46.42 -8.59 -29.53
C THR A 35 -47.02 -8.82 -28.17
N ASP A 36 -47.84 -7.85 -27.81
CA ASP A 36 -48.80 -7.80 -26.73
C ASP A 36 -49.84 -8.94 -26.83
N THR A 37 -50.28 -9.48 -25.70
CA THR A 37 -51.69 -9.84 -25.37
C THR A 37 -51.79 -10.75 -24.14
N GLY A 38 -52.46 -10.24 -23.11
CA GLY A 38 -53.68 -10.89 -22.61
C GLY A 38 -53.60 -12.01 -21.56
N SER A 39 -54.06 -11.62 -20.36
CA SER A 39 -55.05 -12.34 -19.53
C SER A 39 -54.63 -13.50 -18.60
N ASN A 40 -54.96 -13.24 -17.33
CA ASN A 40 -55.74 -14.07 -16.39
C ASN A 40 -55.16 -15.28 -15.63
N ASP A 41 -55.45 -15.19 -14.33
CA ASP A 41 -55.94 -16.20 -13.39
C ASP A 41 -54.96 -17.11 -12.61
N ASN A 42 -54.92 -16.81 -11.29
CA ASN A 42 -55.19 -17.67 -10.15
C ASN A 42 -54.70 -19.14 -10.15
N ALA A 43 -53.97 -19.47 -9.08
CA ALA A 43 -54.32 -20.48 -8.06
C ALA A 43 -53.17 -21.42 -7.66
N GLU A 44 -52.96 -21.44 -6.33
CA GLU A 44 -52.74 -22.61 -5.45
C GLU A 44 -51.52 -23.52 -5.58
N GLU A 45 -50.82 -23.58 -4.43
CA GLU A 45 -50.30 -24.75 -3.72
C GLU A 45 -49.88 -26.00 -4.51
N THR A 46 -48.64 -26.46 -4.30
CA THR A 46 -48.35 -27.65 -3.49
C THR A 46 -46.84 -27.97 -3.48
N ASN A 47 -46.33 -28.27 -2.28
CA ASN A 47 -45.11 -29.05 -2.06
C ASN A 47 -45.52 -30.52 -1.97
N PRO A 48 -44.70 -31.50 -2.40
CA PRO A 48 -44.06 -32.33 -1.37
C PRO A 48 -42.67 -32.90 -1.72
N ASN A 49 -41.98 -33.29 -0.64
CA ASN A 49 -40.74 -34.08 -0.55
C ASN A 49 -40.80 -35.47 -1.23
N ALA A 50 -39.62 -35.98 -1.62
CA ALA A 50 -39.12 -37.36 -1.42
C ALA A 50 -37.61 -37.35 -1.79
N GLU A 51 -36.64 -37.60 -0.90
CA GLU A 51 -36.13 -38.90 -0.42
C GLU A 51 -35.96 -39.99 -1.51
N GLU A 52 -34.71 -40.38 -1.79
CA GLU A 52 -34.22 -41.78 -1.89
C GLU A 52 -32.72 -41.80 -2.33
N THR A 53 -31.80 -42.15 -1.42
CA THR A 53 -31.10 -43.45 -1.26
C THR A 53 -29.78 -43.60 -2.02
N ASN A 54 -28.72 -43.79 -1.22
CA ASN A 54 -27.42 -44.39 -1.52
C ASN A 54 -27.58 -45.92 -1.71
N PRO A 55 -26.65 -46.64 -2.37
CA PRO A 55 -25.68 -47.39 -1.57
C PRO A 55 -24.25 -47.57 -2.16
N ASN A 56 -23.28 -47.45 -1.25
CA ASN A 56 -22.09 -48.28 -0.95
C ASN A 56 -21.35 -49.09 -2.03
N ALA A 57 -20.01 -48.97 -2.03
CA ALA A 57 -19.04 -50.01 -1.59
C ALA A 57 -17.60 -49.45 -1.75
N GLU A 58 -16.83 -49.19 -0.69
CA GLU A 58 -15.91 -50.11 0.00
C GLU A 58 -14.86 -50.82 -0.88
N GLY A 59 -13.58 -50.56 -0.56
CA GLY A 59 -12.41 -51.28 -1.07
C GLY A 59 -11.13 -50.80 -0.38
N THR A 60 -10.64 -51.58 0.57
CA THR A 60 -9.49 -51.34 1.45
C THR A 60 -8.21 -52.05 0.96
N ASN A 61 -7.05 -51.47 1.33
CA ASN A 61 -5.76 -52.12 1.69
C ASN A 61 -4.72 -52.48 0.58
N PRO A 62 -3.43 -52.81 0.89
CA PRO A 62 -2.31 -51.87 1.12
C PRO A 62 -0.96 -52.25 0.41
N ASN A 63 0.08 -51.43 0.65
CA ASN A 63 1.55 -51.68 0.67
C ASN A 63 2.24 -52.77 -0.19
N ALA A 64 3.28 -52.35 -0.93
CA ALA A 64 4.59 -53.01 -1.16
C ALA A 64 5.54 -51.94 -1.76
N GLU A 65 6.60 -51.44 -1.11
CA GLU A 65 7.96 -52.01 -0.96
C GLU A 65 8.45 -52.88 -2.12
N GLU A 66 9.40 -52.36 -2.91
CA GLU A 66 10.53 -53.07 -3.56
C GLU A 66 11.49 -52.00 -4.14
N THR A 67 12.60 -51.70 -3.44
CA THR A 67 13.98 -52.14 -3.73
C THR A 67 14.60 -51.66 -5.04
N ASN A 68 15.57 -50.74 -4.89
CA ASN A 68 16.67 -50.41 -5.81
C ASN A 68 17.66 -51.60 -5.93
N PRO A 69 18.39 -51.78 -7.04
CA PRO A 69 19.82 -51.42 -6.97
C PRO A 69 20.50 -50.93 -8.27
N ASN A 70 21.69 -50.32 -8.04
CA ASN A 70 22.81 -49.97 -8.94
C ASN A 70 22.67 -48.64 -9.71
N ALA A 71 23.37 -47.54 -9.40
CA ALA A 71 24.80 -47.30 -9.12
C ALA A 71 25.73 -47.56 -10.32
N GLU A 72 26.09 -46.48 -11.02
CA GLU A 72 27.39 -46.31 -11.66
C GLU A 72 27.85 -44.86 -11.46
N GLU A 73 29.04 -44.74 -10.87
CA GLU A 73 29.80 -43.54 -10.59
C GLU A 73 30.48 -43.03 -11.87
N THR A 74 30.52 -41.71 -12.06
CA THR A 74 31.71 -41.05 -12.61
C THR A 74 31.89 -39.67 -11.98
N ASN A 75 32.98 -39.55 -11.22
CA ASN A 75 33.61 -38.31 -10.78
C ASN A 75 33.86 -37.35 -11.95
N LEU A 76 33.79 -36.04 -11.70
CA LEU A 76 34.78 -35.06 -12.19
C LEU A 76 34.68 -33.74 -11.41
N ALA A 77 35.85 -33.27 -11.01
CA ALA A 77 36.13 -32.17 -10.10
C ALA A 77 35.85 -30.77 -10.68
N GLY A 78 35.68 -29.78 -9.79
CA GLY A 78 35.62 -28.37 -10.13
C GLY A 78 37.01 -27.75 -10.42
N PRO A 79 37.03 -26.44 -10.75
CA PRO A 79 38.14 -25.55 -10.41
C PRO A 79 37.60 -24.32 -9.65
N ALA A 80 38.15 -23.93 -8.50
CA ALA A 80 39.46 -23.30 -8.28
C ALA A 80 39.53 -21.83 -8.74
N ASP A 81 39.73 -20.98 -7.73
CA ASP A 81 40.09 -19.57 -7.78
C ASP A 81 41.22 -19.27 -8.78
N ASN A 82 41.19 -18.08 -9.38
CA ASN A 82 42.42 -17.41 -9.79
C ASN A 82 42.31 -15.89 -9.62
N ASN A 83 43.18 -15.42 -8.74
CA ASN A 83 43.49 -14.04 -8.43
C ASN A 83 44.79 -13.69 -9.17
N THR A 84 44.78 -12.62 -9.97
CA THR A 84 45.96 -11.92 -10.51
C THR A 84 45.58 -10.43 -10.53
N GLY A 85 46.23 -9.48 -9.86
CA GLY A 85 47.65 -9.38 -9.51
C GLY A 85 48.36 -8.48 -10.53
N VAL A 86 48.18 -7.16 -10.44
CA VAL A 86 49.07 -6.16 -11.04
C VAL A 86 49.33 -5.08 -9.98
N GLN A 87 50.59 -5.02 -9.51
CA GLN A 87 51.21 -3.88 -8.85
C GLN A 87 51.98 -3.08 -9.90
N ASP A 88 52.07 -1.76 -9.73
CA ASP A 88 53.35 -1.06 -9.76
C ASP A 88 53.24 0.34 -9.12
N ASP A 89 54.33 0.68 -8.44
CA ASP A 89 54.61 1.82 -7.58
C ASP A 89 54.73 3.18 -8.29
N ASN A 90 54.51 4.28 -7.56
CA ASN A 90 55.53 5.34 -7.43
C ASN A 90 55.26 6.34 -6.30
N GLN A 91 56.38 6.84 -5.77
CA GLN A 91 56.63 7.46 -4.46
C GLN A 91 56.39 8.98 -4.34
N GLU A 92 56.15 9.38 -3.07
CA GLU A 92 56.68 10.49 -2.24
C GLU A 92 56.73 11.98 -2.63
N GLY A 93 56.41 12.79 -1.60
CA GLY A 93 56.85 14.17 -1.32
C GLY A 93 55.68 15.14 -1.09
N ASP A 94 55.57 16.00 -0.06
CA ASP A 94 56.36 16.37 1.12
C ASP A 94 55.44 17.25 2.03
N GLN A 95 55.92 17.53 3.24
CA GLN A 95 55.28 18.08 4.44
C GLN A 95 54.65 19.49 4.37
N GLY A 96 53.75 19.76 5.34
CA GLY A 96 53.33 21.12 5.72
C GLY A 96 52.36 21.17 6.90
N SER A 97 52.87 21.10 8.13
CA SER A 97 52.13 21.32 9.37
C SER A 97 51.81 22.79 9.63
N SER A 98 50.59 23.12 10.09
CA SER A 98 50.38 24.28 10.96
C SER A 98 49.18 24.10 11.90
N SER A 99 49.45 24.38 13.16
CA SER A 99 48.69 24.15 14.38
C SER A 99 47.69 25.25 14.77
N GLY A 100 46.58 24.86 15.42
CA GLY A 100 45.92 25.60 16.51
C GLY A 100 44.41 25.88 16.33
N PRO A 101 43.62 26.07 17.41
CA PRO A 101 43.69 25.48 18.75
C PRO A 101 42.42 24.69 19.14
N SER A 102 42.57 23.70 20.01
CA SER A 102 41.48 22.98 20.68
C SER A 102 40.78 23.87 21.70
N ILE A 103 39.46 24.01 21.59
CA ILE A 103 38.60 24.55 22.64
C ILE A 103 38.03 23.37 23.43
N THR A 104 38.54 23.17 24.63
CA THR A 104 37.89 22.43 25.71
C THR A 104 36.71 23.23 26.22
N THR A 105 35.50 22.67 26.12
CA THR A 105 34.36 23.09 26.94
C THR A 105 33.85 21.89 27.74
N SER A 106 33.89 22.06 29.05
CA SER A 106 33.39 21.22 30.12
C SER A 106 32.00 20.63 29.83
N ALA A 107 31.90 19.31 29.92
CA ALA A 107 30.63 18.61 30.06
C ALA A 107 30.05 18.94 31.45
N SER A 108 29.05 19.83 31.47
CA SER A 108 28.11 19.94 32.57
C SER A 108 27.22 18.69 32.52
N SER A 109 27.32 17.84 33.54
CA SER A 109 26.38 16.76 33.79
C SER A 109 24.97 17.34 33.97
N SER A 110 24.17 17.34 32.91
CA SER A 110 22.73 17.51 33.04
C SER A 110 22.19 16.22 33.65
N GLU A 111 21.72 16.32 34.90
CA GLU A 111 20.90 15.29 35.53
C GLU A 111 19.75 14.93 34.58
N THR A 112 19.75 13.69 34.12
CA THR A 112 18.61 13.11 33.42
C THR A 112 17.51 12.96 34.46
N THR A 113 16.63 13.96 34.56
CA THR A 113 15.36 13.79 35.24
C THR A 113 14.61 12.68 34.51
N THR A 114 14.57 11.50 35.10
CA THR A 114 13.59 10.46 34.74
C THR A 114 12.23 11.09 35.00
N GLU A 115 11.58 11.61 33.95
CA GLU A 115 10.17 12.00 34.03
C GLU A 115 9.40 10.76 34.48
N GLU A 116 8.73 10.84 35.63
CA GLU A 116 7.83 9.78 36.08
C GLU A 116 6.72 9.64 35.03
N VAL A 117 6.76 8.54 34.28
CA VAL A 117 5.72 8.20 33.30
C VAL A 117 4.46 7.85 34.08
N GLU A 118 3.48 8.76 34.06
CA GLU A 118 2.21 8.54 34.73
C GLU A 118 1.36 7.54 33.92
N THR A 119 1.08 6.39 34.51
CA THR A 119 0.31 5.32 33.86
C THR A 119 -1.20 5.52 34.01
N VAL A 120 -1.97 5.07 33.01
CA VAL A 120 -3.42 5.21 32.95
C VAL A 120 -4.06 3.85 32.71
N THR A 121 -4.86 3.36 33.66
CA THR A 121 -5.54 2.06 33.53
C THR A 121 -7.00 2.23 33.09
N LYS A 122 -7.41 1.52 32.04
CA LYS A 122 -8.83 1.35 31.65
C LYS A 122 -9.29 -0.06 31.99
N LYS A 123 -9.96 -0.21 33.14
CA LYS A 123 -10.40 -1.51 33.67
C LYS A 123 -11.40 -2.25 32.77
N GLU A 124 -12.19 -1.53 31.97
CA GLU A 124 -13.21 -2.13 31.09
C GLU A 124 -12.64 -2.87 29.89
N PHE A 125 -11.42 -2.52 29.47
CA PHE A 125 -10.68 -3.17 28.37
C PHE A 125 -9.34 -3.73 28.87
N ASP A 126 -9.20 -3.87 30.19
CA ASP A 126 -8.00 -4.35 30.90
C ASP A 126 -6.68 -3.90 30.25
N ILE A 127 -6.50 -2.58 30.09
CA ILE A 127 -5.34 -2.00 29.40
C ILE A 127 -4.68 -0.91 30.25
N ILE A 128 -3.35 -0.83 30.17
CA ILE A 128 -2.54 0.21 30.80
C ILE A 128 -1.86 1.02 29.69
N GLY A 129 -2.04 2.33 29.71
CA GLY A 129 -1.37 3.29 28.81
C GLY A 129 -0.60 4.34 29.60
N VAL A 130 -0.18 5.41 28.92
CA VAL A 130 0.60 6.51 29.50
C VAL A 130 -0.08 7.85 29.29
N ARG A 131 0.03 8.74 30.28
CA ARG A 131 -0.38 10.14 30.14
C ARG A 131 0.74 10.93 29.47
N MET A 132 0.37 11.77 28.51
CA MET A 132 1.29 12.60 27.72
C MET A 132 0.73 14.03 27.53
N LYS A 133 1.55 14.91 26.95
CA LYS A 133 1.20 16.30 26.66
C LYS A 133 1.12 16.55 25.15
N SER A 134 0.02 17.15 24.71
CA SER A 134 -0.18 17.59 23.33
C SER A 134 0.75 18.74 22.97
N TYR A 135 0.70 19.20 21.71
CA TYR A 135 1.52 20.32 21.26
C TYR A 135 1.25 21.62 22.04
N LEU A 136 -0.01 21.92 22.38
CA LEU A 136 -0.37 23.09 23.21
C LEU A 136 -0.38 22.79 24.72
N GLY A 137 0.16 21.64 25.17
CA GLY A 137 0.32 21.31 26.58
C GLY A 137 -0.93 20.73 27.28
N ARG A 138 -1.95 20.33 26.51
CA ARG A 138 -3.13 19.63 26.99
C ARG A 138 -2.78 18.18 27.33
N ASN A 139 -3.35 17.64 28.41
CA ASN A 139 -3.17 16.22 28.74
C ASN A 139 -3.95 15.32 27.79
N PHE A 140 -3.35 14.20 27.43
CA PHE A 140 -4.01 13.10 26.75
C PHE A 140 -3.46 11.75 27.22
N ASN A 141 -4.19 10.67 26.98
CA ASN A 141 -3.74 9.31 27.26
C ASN A 141 -3.39 8.62 25.94
N ALA A 142 -2.24 7.93 25.92
CA ALA A 142 -1.76 7.12 24.82
C ALA A 142 -1.77 5.64 25.21
N PHE A 143 -2.28 4.80 24.31
CA PHE A 143 -2.26 3.35 24.40
C PHE A 143 -1.61 2.83 23.12
N CYS A 144 -0.35 2.43 23.20
CA CYS A 144 0.46 2.10 22.04
C CYS A 144 0.71 0.60 21.91
N GLY A 145 0.79 0.09 20.68
CA GLY A 145 1.15 -1.31 20.42
C GLY A 145 0.06 -2.32 20.78
N ILE A 146 -1.23 -1.97 20.64
CA ILE A 146 -2.33 -2.89 20.90
C ILE A 146 -2.45 -3.87 19.73
N PRO A 147 -2.27 -5.19 19.91
CA PRO A 147 -2.40 -6.15 18.83
C PRO A 147 -3.87 -6.27 18.45
N TYR A 148 -4.24 -5.99 17.20
CA TYR A 148 -5.63 -6.15 16.73
C TYR A 148 -5.84 -7.48 16.00
N ALA A 149 -4.76 -8.18 15.67
CA ALA A 149 -4.77 -9.47 15.02
C ALA A 149 -3.76 -10.43 15.65
N GLU A 150 -3.98 -11.73 15.50
CA GLU A 150 -2.96 -12.73 15.75
C GLU A 150 -1.73 -12.52 14.83
N PRO A 151 -0.50 -12.80 15.32
CA PRO A 151 0.73 -12.63 14.54
C PRO A 151 0.67 -13.38 13.19
N PRO A 152 0.90 -12.71 12.04
CA PRO A 152 0.81 -13.32 10.72
C PRO A 152 2.08 -14.09 10.32
N ILE A 153 2.66 -14.83 11.26
CA ILE A 153 3.93 -15.56 11.12
C ILE A 153 3.73 -17.02 10.72
N ASN A 154 4.81 -17.68 10.27
CA ASN A 154 4.80 -19.12 9.95
C ASN A 154 3.67 -19.48 8.97
N LYS A 155 2.80 -20.44 9.34
CA LYS A 155 1.66 -20.88 8.52
C LYS A 155 0.57 -19.81 8.35
N ARG A 156 0.58 -18.76 9.17
CA ARG A 156 -0.31 -17.59 9.03
C ARG A 156 0.22 -16.55 8.03
N ARG A 157 1.50 -16.65 7.63
CA ARG A 157 2.04 -15.81 6.55
C ARG A 157 1.25 -16.05 5.27
N PHE A 158 0.91 -14.98 4.57
CA PHE A 158 0.07 -14.97 3.36
C PHE A 158 -1.38 -15.46 3.56
N LYS A 159 -1.89 -15.45 4.81
CA LYS A 159 -3.29 -15.76 5.13
C LYS A 159 -4.03 -14.52 5.61
N ASN A 160 -5.37 -14.58 5.55
CA ASN A 160 -6.24 -13.57 6.14
C ASN A 160 -5.87 -13.33 7.61
N PRO A 161 -5.92 -12.07 8.09
CA PRO A 161 -5.69 -11.79 9.49
C PRO A 161 -6.80 -12.41 10.34
N VAL A 162 -6.47 -12.77 11.57
CA VAL A 162 -7.42 -13.35 12.53
C VAL A 162 -7.52 -12.38 13.72
N PRO A 163 -8.73 -12.01 14.18
CA PRO A 163 -8.90 -11.12 15.32
C PRO A 163 -8.11 -11.59 16.55
N MET A 164 -7.45 -10.66 17.23
CA MET A 164 -6.76 -10.96 18.49
C MET A 164 -7.78 -11.29 19.59
N THR A 165 -7.46 -12.27 20.43
CA THR A 165 -8.17 -12.51 21.69
C THR A 165 -7.25 -12.08 22.83
N TYR A 166 -7.78 -11.32 23.79
CA TYR A 166 -7.01 -10.83 24.92
C TYR A 166 -7.24 -11.69 26.17
N ASP A 167 -6.15 -12.21 26.74
CA ASP A 167 -6.13 -12.97 27.99
C ASP A 167 -5.32 -12.23 29.07
N GLY A 168 -5.98 -11.29 29.73
CA GLY A 168 -5.40 -10.48 30.81
C GLY A 168 -5.03 -9.07 30.36
N THR A 169 -4.22 -8.40 31.19
CA THR A 169 -3.93 -6.98 31.04
C THR A 169 -3.00 -6.72 29.87
N ILE A 170 -3.42 -5.82 28.98
CA ILE A 170 -2.60 -5.31 27.87
C ILE A 170 -1.71 -4.19 28.40
N ASP A 171 -0.40 -4.39 28.34
CA ASP A 171 0.58 -3.32 28.57
C ASP A 171 0.81 -2.55 27.27
N ALA A 172 0.27 -1.34 27.20
CA ALA A 172 0.34 -0.44 26.06
C ALA A 172 1.09 0.86 26.40
N THR A 173 2.05 0.79 27.34
CA THR A 173 2.78 1.98 27.80
C THR A 173 3.98 2.34 26.95
N ASN A 174 4.56 1.40 26.21
CA ASN A 174 5.79 1.60 25.44
C ASN A 174 5.49 2.09 24.02
N CYS A 175 5.31 3.40 23.86
CA CYS A 175 5.03 4.01 22.55
C CYS A 175 6.24 4.07 21.61
N GLU A 176 7.46 4.14 22.16
CA GLU A 176 8.68 4.36 21.37
C GLU A 176 9.18 3.10 20.66
N GLU A 177 8.91 1.92 21.22
CA GLU A 177 9.43 0.64 20.72
C GLU A 177 8.35 -0.22 20.02
N THR A 178 7.23 0.39 19.61
CA THR A 178 6.18 -0.34 18.87
C THR A 178 6.73 -0.92 17.56
N PRO A 179 6.57 -2.23 17.28
CA PRO A 179 7.15 -2.84 16.10
C PRO A 179 6.58 -2.27 14.79
N VAL A 180 7.46 -2.05 13.81
CA VAL A 180 7.05 -1.73 12.43
C VAL A 180 6.94 -3.00 11.59
N CYS A 181 6.04 -3.01 10.61
CA CYS A 181 5.93 -4.12 9.68
C CYS A 181 7.18 -4.24 8.81
N MET A 182 7.58 -5.47 8.52
CA MET A 182 8.78 -5.74 7.75
C MET A 182 8.74 -5.09 6.36
N GLN A 183 9.77 -4.32 6.04
CA GLN A 183 9.83 -3.45 4.87
C GLN A 183 11.28 -3.11 4.51
N MET A 184 11.51 -2.67 3.27
CA MET A 184 12.76 -1.98 2.95
C MET A 184 12.74 -0.60 3.61
N ARG A 185 13.80 -0.24 4.33
CA ARG A 185 13.99 1.10 4.87
C ARG A 185 14.07 2.07 3.71
N TRP A 186 13.03 2.89 3.59
CA TRP A 186 12.94 3.87 2.53
C TRP A 186 13.81 5.10 2.85
N HIS A 187 15.06 5.02 2.44
CA HIS A 187 16.01 6.12 2.37
C HIS A 187 16.64 6.17 0.97
N LEU A 188 17.41 7.22 0.68
CA LEU A 188 18.01 7.46 -0.64
C LEU A 188 18.83 6.27 -1.20
N ASP A 189 19.28 5.36 -0.32
CA ASP A 189 20.11 4.21 -0.69
C ASP A 189 19.40 2.84 -0.63
N GLU A 190 18.18 2.73 -0.08
CA GLU A 190 17.34 1.51 -0.05
C GLU A 190 18.08 0.17 0.21
N THR A 191 19.02 0.11 1.15
CA THR A 191 19.89 -1.08 1.31
C THR A 191 19.50 -2.01 2.47
N GLU A 192 18.54 -1.64 3.31
CA GLU A 192 18.32 -2.32 4.59
C GLU A 192 16.86 -2.76 4.75
N VAL A 193 16.65 -4.05 5.08
CA VAL A 193 15.36 -4.54 5.54
C VAL A 193 15.23 -4.26 7.04
N ILE A 194 14.10 -3.69 7.45
CA ILE A 194 13.78 -3.40 8.85
C ILE A 194 12.41 -3.98 9.23
N GLY A 195 12.11 -3.99 10.52
CA GLY A 195 10.82 -4.41 11.04
C GLY A 195 10.69 -5.92 11.21
N VAL A 196 9.49 -6.35 11.57
CA VAL A 196 9.15 -7.74 11.90
C VAL A 196 7.82 -8.13 11.26
N GLU A 197 7.54 -9.44 11.18
CA GLU A 197 6.26 -9.94 10.66
C GLU A 197 5.12 -9.79 11.68
N ASP A 198 5.42 -9.96 12.97
CA ASP A 198 4.48 -9.69 14.05
C ASP A 198 4.38 -8.17 14.26
N CYS A 199 3.50 -7.54 13.49
CA CYS A 199 3.43 -6.08 13.38
C CYS A 199 2.01 -5.52 13.32
N LEU A 200 0.97 -6.37 13.45
CA LEU A 200 -0.44 -6.00 13.31
C LEU A 200 -0.97 -5.33 14.60
N PHE A 201 -0.40 -4.15 14.87
CA PHE A 201 -0.70 -3.32 16.02
C PHE A 201 -1.40 -2.03 15.62
N LEU A 202 -2.16 -1.47 16.56
CA LEU A 202 -2.70 -0.12 16.50
C LEU A 202 -2.39 0.66 17.76
N ASN A 203 -2.48 1.97 17.66
CA ASN A 203 -2.35 2.89 18.78
C ASN A 203 -3.64 3.69 18.93
N VAL A 204 -4.04 3.99 20.18
CA VAL A 204 -5.20 4.82 20.48
C VAL A 204 -4.78 5.99 21.34
N TYR A 205 -5.18 7.19 20.93
CA TYR A 205 -4.91 8.44 21.64
C TYR A 205 -6.23 9.14 21.93
N GLU A 206 -6.47 9.48 23.19
CA GLU A 206 -7.67 10.18 23.64
C GLU A 206 -7.31 11.38 24.54
N PRO A 207 -7.94 12.55 24.35
CA PRO A 207 -7.71 13.69 25.23
C PRO A 207 -8.30 13.44 26.61
N GLU A 208 -7.67 14.01 27.65
CA GLU A 208 -8.18 13.94 29.02
C GLU A 208 -9.32 14.95 29.22
N VAL A 209 -10.54 14.56 28.83
CA VAL A 209 -11.77 15.35 29.01
C VAL A 209 -12.90 14.55 29.64
N THR A 210 -13.89 15.31 30.14
CA THR A 210 -15.13 14.78 30.72
C THR A 210 -16.10 14.27 29.67
N SER A 211 -16.06 14.82 28.45
CA SER A 211 -16.88 14.38 27.32
C SER A 211 -16.56 12.96 26.87
N SER A 212 -17.58 12.20 26.53
CA SER A 212 -17.50 10.88 25.87
C SER A 212 -18.14 10.93 24.49
N ASN A 213 -18.11 9.81 23.76
CA ASN A 213 -18.61 9.70 22.38
C ASN A 213 -17.94 10.71 21.43
N LEU A 214 -16.64 10.91 21.57
CA LEU A 214 -15.84 11.79 20.72
C LEU A 214 -15.76 11.25 19.27
N PRO A 215 -15.65 12.12 18.25
CA PRO A 215 -15.40 11.68 16.88
C PRO A 215 -14.08 10.89 16.83
N VAL A 216 -14.07 9.82 16.05
CA VAL A 216 -12.89 8.97 15.90
C VAL A 216 -12.27 9.20 14.53
N ILE A 217 -10.96 9.42 14.47
CA ILE A 217 -10.18 9.38 13.24
C ILE A 217 -9.38 8.08 13.26
N VAL A 218 -9.54 7.24 12.23
CA VAL A 218 -8.66 6.09 11.99
C VAL A 218 -7.74 6.45 10.85
N TYR A 219 -6.44 6.53 11.11
CA TYR A 219 -5.41 6.93 10.16
C TYR A 219 -4.68 5.71 9.60
N ILE A 220 -4.72 5.57 8.27
CA ILE A 220 -3.95 4.60 7.49
C ILE A 220 -2.72 5.30 6.91
N HIS A 221 -1.53 4.85 7.28
CA HIS A 221 -0.29 5.44 6.79
C HIS A 221 -0.04 5.16 5.30
N GLY A 222 0.71 6.08 4.67
CA GLY A 222 1.19 5.97 3.29
C GLY A 222 2.41 5.05 3.14
N GLY A 223 3.27 5.36 2.15
CA GLY A 223 4.50 4.61 1.87
C GLY A 223 4.40 3.57 0.76
N GLY A 224 3.58 3.83 -0.26
CA GLY A 224 3.54 3.05 -1.50
C GLY A 224 3.12 1.58 -1.33
N PHE A 225 2.46 1.24 -0.21
CA PHE A 225 2.14 -0.13 0.21
C PHE A 225 3.36 -1.02 0.54
N PHE A 226 4.58 -0.51 0.45
CA PHE A 226 5.82 -1.29 0.70
C PHE A 226 6.63 -0.78 1.89
N SER A 227 6.35 0.42 2.40
CA SER A 227 7.00 1.02 3.57
C SER A 227 6.03 1.88 4.39
N GLY A 228 6.49 2.42 5.52
CA GLY A 228 5.74 3.27 6.44
C GLY A 228 5.31 2.52 7.70
N SER A 229 4.82 3.27 8.69
CA SER A 229 4.22 2.70 9.89
C SER A 229 3.18 3.64 10.50
N GLY A 230 2.31 3.10 11.35
CA GLY A 230 1.39 3.84 12.19
C GLY A 230 1.95 4.11 13.60
N THR A 231 3.25 3.90 13.83
CA THR A 231 3.87 4.06 15.15
C THR A 231 3.83 5.49 15.65
N PHE A 232 4.02 5.69 16.95
CA PHE A 232 4.04 7.01 17.58
C PHE A 232 5.09 7.95 16.96
N ASN A 233 6.25 7.42 16.59
CA ASN A 233 7.36 8.21 16.02
C ASN A 233 7.09 8.66 14.59
N ASP A 234 6.41 7.82 13.78
CA ASP A 234 6.09 8.15 12.39
C ASP A 234 4.81 9.00 12.27
N VAL A 235 3.82 8.72 13.12
CA VAL A 235 2.49 9.35 13.11
C VAL A 235 2.14 9.86 14.51
N GLY A 236 2.86 10.90 14.95
CA GLY A 236 2.69 11.49 16.27
C GLY A 236 1.32 12.15 16.49
N PRO A 237 0.69 11.96 17.67
CA PRO A 237 -0.68 12.42 17.94
C PRO A 237 -0.77 13.88 18.40
N HIS A 238 0.35 14.53 18.70
CA HIS A 238 0.44 15.76 19.48
C HIS A 238 -0.47 16.90 19.01
N TYR A 239 -0.62 17.13 17.70
CA TYR A 239 -1.51 18.17 17.17
C TYR A 239 -2.98 17.79 17.21
N PHE A 240 -3.29 16.51 17.01
CA PHE A 240 -4.66 15.99 17.08
C PHE A 240 -5.18 16.01 18.51
N MET A 241 -4.32 15.77 19.50
CA MET A 241 -4.68 15.75 20.92
C MET A 241 -4.97 17.12 21.52
N ASP A 242 -4.79 18.21 20.75
CA ASP A 242 -5.33 19.52 21.10
C ASP A 242 -6.83 19.64 20.79
N GLN A 243 -7.40 18.70 20.01
CA GLN A 243 -8.80 18.65 19.61
C GLN A 243 -9.59 17.60 20.41
N ASP A 244 -10.91 17.78 20.48
CA ASP A 244 -11.83 16.83 21.13
C ASP A 244 -12.15 15.63 20.22
N ILE A 245 -11.13 14.87 19.84
CA ILE A 245 -11.23 13.68 18.98
C ILE A 245 -10.41 12.52 19.55
N VAL A 246 -10.77 11.30 19.16
CA VAL A 246 -9.95 10.11 19.40
C VAL A 246 -9.20 9.80 18.11
N LEU A 247 -7.89 9.63 18.20
CA LEU A 247 -7.06 9.22 17.06
C LEU A 247 -6.67 7.76 17.21
N VAL A 248 -6.85 6.98 16.16
CA VAL A 248 -6.35 5.62 16.02
C VAL A 248 -5.38 5.58 14.85
N THR A 249 -4.17 5.09 15.07
CA THR A 249 -3.20 4.84 13.99
C THR A 249 -2.93 3.34 13.90
N ILE A 250 -2.77 2.81 12.69
CA ILE A 250 -2.67 1.36 12.48
C ILE A 250 -1.43 1.02 11.65
N ASN A 251 -0.80 -0.11 11.97
CA ASN A 251 0.07 -0.82 11.03
C ASN A 251 -0.78 -1.78 10.18
N TYR A 252 -0.30 -2.14 8.99
CA TYR A 252 -0.83 -3.22 8.15
C TYR A 252 0.31 -3.88 7.39
N ARG A 253 0.16 -5.13 6.93
CA ARG A 253 1.25 -5.81 6.18
C ARG A 253 1.59 -5.07 4.90
N LEU A 254 2.87 -5.01 4.59
CA LEU A 254 3.44 -4.25 3.47
C LEU A 254 4.13 -5.17 2.45
N GLY A 255 4.39 -4.62 1.27
CA GLY A 255 5.17 -5.21 0.20
C GLY A 255 4.71 -6.63 -0.15
N PRO A 256 5.62 -7.58 -0.37
CA PRO A 256 5.22 -8.95 -0.66
C PRO A 256 4.42 -9.58 0.49
N LEU A 257 4.71 -9.26 1.75
CA LEU A 257 4.01 -9.88 2.90
C LEU A 257 2.52 -9.48 2.98
N GLY A 258 2.17 -8.28 2.48
CA GLY A 258 0.80 -7.78 2.45
C GLY A 258 0.07 -7.98 1.12
N PHE A 259 0.79 -8.17 0.00
CA PHE A 259 0.18 -8.10 -1.33
C PHE A 259 0.62 -9.21 -2.29
N TRP A 260 1.54 -10.08 -1.91
CA TRP A 260 1.82 -11.30 -2.68
C TRP A 260 0.64 -12.27 -2.64
N GLY A 261 0.44 -12.99 -3.73
CA GLY A 261 -0.45 -14.15 -3.78
C GLY A 261 -0.83 -14.58 -5.18
N THR A 262 -1.60 -15.66 -5.25
CA THR A 262 -2.03 -16.29 -6.51
C THR A 262 -3.48 -15.96 -6.86
N ASN A 263 -4.08 -15.00 -6.15
CA ASN A 263 -5.46 -14.58 -6.33
C ASN A 263 -6.47 -15.74 -6.14
N THR A 264 -6.20 -16.62 -5.16
CA THR A 264 -7.07 -17.74 -4.79
C THR A 264 -7.33 -17.75 -3.29
N HIS A 265 -8.32 -18.54 -2.84
CA HIS A 265 -8.70 -18.64 -1.43
C HIS A 265 -7.49 -18.87 -0.50
N ASN A 266 -6.52 -19.66 -0.92
CA ASN A 266 -5.35 -19.97 -0.10
C ASN A 266 -4.29 -18.86 -0.06
N ALA A 267 -4.21 -18.01 -1.07
CA ALA A 267 -3.26 -16.90 -1.18
C ALA A 267 -3.97 -15.68 -1.83
N PRO A 268 -4.80 -14.95 -1.05
CA PRO A 268 -5.83 -14.06 -1.56
C PRO A 268 -5.38 -12.80 -2.31
N ASN A 269 -4.12 -12.38 -2.18
CA ASN A 269 -3.71 -10.97 -2.35
C ASN A 269 -4.45 -10.04 -1.35
N ASN A 270 -4.14 -8.74 -1.41
CA ASN A 270 -4.80 -7.68 -0.62
C ASN A 270 -4.86 -7.94 0.90
N LEU A 271 -3.89 -8.67 1.45
CA LEU A 271 -3.86 -8.98 2.86
C LEU A 271 -3.65 -7.72 3.70
N GLY A 272 -2.82 -6.78 3.24
CA GLY A 272 -2.67 -5.47 3.88
C GLY A 272 -4.00 -4.70 3.96
N LEU A 273 -4.88 -4.80 2.96
CA LEU A 273 -6.21 -4.17 3.01
C LEU A 273 -7.16 -4.92 3.96
N ARG A 274 -7.06 -6.25 4.03
CA ARG A 274 -7.82 -7.06 5.01
C ARG A 274 -7.37 -6.78 6.45
N ASP A 275 -6.09 -6.51 6.66
CA ASP A 275 -5.56 -6.06 7.95
C ASP A 275 -6.22 -4.73 8.37
N GLN A 276 -6.33 -3.79 7.42
CA GLN A 276 -7.03 -2.53 7.63
C GLN A 276 -8.54 -2.75 7.93
N VAL A 277 -9.21 -3.70 7.27
CA VAL A 277 -10.60 -4.07 7.62
C VAL A 277 -10.68 -4.54 9.07
N LEU A 278 -9.81 -5.46 9.47
CA LEU A 278 -9.85 -6.02 10.82
C LEU A 278 -9.54 -4.95 11.88
N ALA A 279 -8.63 -4.01 11.60
CA ALA A 279 -8.37 -2.88 12.48
C ALA A 279 -9.62 -1.97 12.61
N LEU A 280 -10.37 -1.75 11.53
CA LEU A 280 -11.64 -1.00 11.58
C LEU A 280 -12.74 -1.76 12.35
N GLU A 281 -12.78 -3.09 12.25
CA GLU A 281 -13.66 -3.93 13.06
C GLU A 281 -13.29 -3.86 14.55
N TRP A 282 -11.99 -3.86 14.86
CA TRP A 282 -11.49 -3.62 16.21
C TRP A 282 -11.97 -2.28 16.75
N VAL A 283 -11.83 -1.19 15.98
CA VAL A 283 -12.31 0.14 16.36
C VAL A 283 -13.81 0.10 16.63
N ARG A 284 -14.59 -0.54 15.76
CA ARG A 284 -16.04 -0.64 15.94
C ARG A 284 -16.42 -1.39 17.23
N HIS A 285 -15.63 -2.37 17.64
CA HIS A 285 -15.90 -3.16 18.84
C HIS A 285 -15.44 -2.43 20.12
N TYR A 286 -14.23 -1.88 20.14
CA TYR A 286 -13.55 -1.47 21.37
C TYR A 286 -13.46 0.05 21.60
N ILE A 287 -13.65 0.90 20.59
CA ILE A 287 -13.33 2.34 20.74
C ILE A 287 -14.20 3.07 21.77
N GLY A 288 -15.35 2.50 22.13
CA GLY A 288 -16.20 3.01 23.20
C GLY A 288 -15.50 3.08 24.57
N HIS A 289 -14.56 2.16 24.83
CA HIS A 289 -13.73 2.18 26.05
C HIS A 289 -12.72 3.34 26.06
N PHE A 290 -12.45 3.94 24.91
CA PHE A 290 -11.49 5.03 24.70
C PHE A 290 -12.19 6.37 24.40
N ARG A 291 -13.37 6.59 25.02
CA ARG A 291 -14.24 7.77 24.82
C ARG A 291 -14.73 7.97 23.38
N GLY A 292 -14.40 7.11 22.43
CA GLY A 292 -14.74 7.27 21.02
C GLY A 292 -16.16 6.81 20.70
N ASP A 293 -16.77 7.44 19.71
CA ASP A 293 -18.05 7.05 19.14
C ASP A 293 -17.86 6.22 17.88
N LYS A 294 -18.19 4.93 17.97
CA LYS A 294 -18.14 4.00 16.83
C LYS A 294 -19.07 4.36 15.68
N TYR A 295 -20.03 5.26 15.87
CA TYR A 295 -20.94 5.78 14.84
C TYR A 295 -20.48 7.12 14.25
N ARG A 296 -19.32 7.65 14.67
CA ARG A 296 -18.71 8.88 14.14
C ARG A 296 -17.24 8.68 13.78
N VAL A 297 -16.97 7.59 13.09
CA VAL A 297 -15.64 7.23 12.56
C VAL A 297 -15.38 7.93 11.23
N THR A 298 -14.24 8.61 11.13
CA THR A 298 -13.66 9.17 9.91
C THR A 298 -12.44 8.35 9.53
N LEU A 299 -12.46 7.75 8.34
CA LEU A 299 -11.31 7.04 7.79
C LEU A 299 -10.41 8.04 7.05
N MET A 300 -9.15 8.13 7.45
CA MET A 300 -8.18 9.09 6.92
C MET A 300 -6.92 8.37 6.46
N GLY A 301 -6.28 8.85 5.39
CA GLY A 301 -4.98 8.33 4.99
C GLY A 301 -4.26 9.20 3.97
N GLU A 302 -2.94 9.03 3.92
CA GLU A 302 -2.03 9.74 3.02
C GLU A 302 -1.38 8.78 2.02
N GLY A 303 -1.18 9.22 0.78
CA GLY A 303 -0.55 8.42 -0.27
C GLY A 303 -1.24 7.06 -0.44
N ALA A 304 -0.51 5.96 -0.21
CA ALA A 304 -1.07 4.61 -0.22
C ALA A 304 -2.22 4.40 0.80
N GLY A 305 -2.19 5.08 1.94
CA GLY A 305 -3.30 5.13 2.88
C GLY A 305 -4.50 5.91 2.34
N GLY A 306 -4.26 7.00 1.59
CA GLY A 306 -5.32 7.76 0.90
C GLY A 306 -6.02 6.93 -0.19
N ALA A 307 -5.23 6.16 -0.95
CA ALA A 307 -5.74 5.18 -1.91
C ALA A 307 -6.53 4.07 -1.20
N SER A 308 -6.02 3.56 -0.07
CA SER A 308 -6.70 2.58 0.78
C SER A 308 -8.07 3.10 1.24
N VAL A 309 -8.17 4.35 1.68
CA VAL A 309 -9.45 4.99 2.05
C VAL A 309 -10.46 4.91 0.90
N GLN A 310 -10.06 5.25 -0.33
CA GLN A 310 -10.98 5.15 -1.47
C GLN A 310 -11.33 3.69 -1.78
N LEU A 311 -10.37 2.76 -1.70
CA LEU A 311 -10.63 1.33 -1.89
C LEU A 311 -11.65 0.78 -0.87
N HIS A 312 -11.60 1.25 0.39
CA HIS A 312 -12.60 0.94 1.41
C HIS A 312 -14.00 1.50 1.11
N LEU A 313 -14.13 2.58 0.32
CA LEU A 313 -15.44 3.04 -0.17
C LEU A 313 -16.09 2.01 -1.11
N TYR A 314 -15.30 1.25 -1.86
CA TYR A 314 -15.83 0.25 -2.80
C TYR A 314 -16.07 -1.11 -2.13
N SER A 315 -15.22 -1.49 -1.17
CA SER A 315 -15.30 -2.79 -0.50
C SER A 315 -16.56 -2.96 0.32
N SER A 316 -17.30 -4.05 0.13
CA SER A 316 -18.44 -4.42 0.97
C SER A 316 -18.03 -4.71 2.42
N MET A 317 -16.79 -5.14 2.64
CA MET A 317 -16.27 -5.48 3.97
C MET A 317 -16.24 -4.26 4.90
N SER A 318 -16.10 -3.05 4.36
CA SER A 318 -15.84 -1.85 5.18
C SER A 318 -16.98 -0.84 5.24
N ARG A 319 -18.04 -1.00 4.44
CA ARG A 319 -19.14 0.00 4.30
C ARG A 319 -19.81 0.41 5.60
N HIS A 320 -19.75 -0.45 6.60
CA HIS A 320 -20.47 -0.28 7.86
C HIS A 320 -19.53 0.05 9.02
N LEU A 321 -18.24 0.34 8.73
CA LEU A 321 -17.20 0.59 9.72
C LEU A 321 -16.81 2.08 9.83
N PHE A 322 -17.17 2.91 8.84
CA PHE A 322 -16.85 4.34 8.84
C PHE A 322 -17.95 5.19 8.19
N HIS A 323 -17.92 6.49 8.51
CA HIS A 323 -19.02 7.42 8.26
C HIS A 323 -18.58 8.67 7.49
N ARG A 324 -17.27 8.90 7.38
CA ARG A 324 -16.61 9.97 6.62
C ARG A 324 -15.26 9.48 6.12
N ALA A 325 -14.77 10.09 5.05
CA ALA A 325 -13.48 9.74 4.46
C ALA A 325 -12.61 10.98 4.24
N ILE A 326 -11.29 10.81 4.37
CA ILE A 326 -10.28 11.80 4.00
C ILE A 326 -9.14 11.11 3.25
N SER A 327 -8.94 11.47 1.98
CA SER A 327 -7.87 10.95 1.14
C SER A 327 -6.87 12.05 0.80
N GLN A 328 -5.64 11.94 1.30
CA GLN A 328 -4.60 12.94 1.12
C GLN A 328 -3.56 12.46 0.10
N SER A 329 -3.48 13.12 -1.06
CA SER A 329 -2.50 12.83 -2.11
C SER A 329 -2.46 11.37 -2.59
N GLY A 330 -3.59 10.67 -2.51
CA GLY A 330 -3.68 9.29 -2.97
C GLY A 330 -5.13 8.84 -3.11
N VAL A 331 -5.42 8.20 -4.23
CA VAL A 331 -6.71 7.66 -4.65
C VAL A 331 -6.47 6.40 -5.49
N ALA A 332 -7.43 5.50 -5.52
CA ALA A 332 -7.40 4.23 -6.24
C ALA A 332 -7.23 4.37 -7.76
N PHE A 333 -7.47 5.55 -8.35
CA PHE A 333 -7.19 5.87 -9.75
C PHE A 333 -5.74 6.31 -10.03
N ASN A 334 -4.91 6.54 -9.01
CA ASN A 334 -3.49 6.74 -9.24
C ASN A 334 -2.89 5.45 -9.82
N SER A 335 -1.99 5.55 -10.81
CA SER A 335 -1.47 4.37 -11.51
C SER A 335 -0.84 3.35 -10.55
N TRP A 336 -0.09 3.84 -9.56
CA TRP A 336 0.56 3.02 -8.53
C TRP A 336 -0.40 2.40 -7.49
N ALA A 337 -1.70 2.76 -7.47
CA ALA A 337 -2.61 2.43 -6.37
C ALA A 337 -3.38 1.12 -6.50
N LEU A 338 -3.67 0.68 -7.73
CA LEU A 338 -4.41 -0.56 -8.01
C LEU A 338 -3.91 -1.16 -9.32
N MET A 339 -3.80 -2.49 -9.35
CA MET A 339 -3.51 -3.22 -10.58
C MET A 339 -4.56 -4.27 -10.91
N LYS A 340 -4.60 -4.68 -12.18
CA LYS A 340 -5.54 -5.70 -12.67
C LYS A 340 -5.28 -7.09 -12.08
N ASP A 341 -4.01 -7.50 -11.99
CA ASP A 341 -3.64 -8.84 -11.53
C ASP A 341 -2.21 -8.90 -10.95
N MET A 342 -2.05 -9.38 -9.71
CA MET A 342 -0.76 -9.57 -9.03
C MET A 342 -0.19 -10.99 -9.19
N VAL A 343 -0.88 -11.89 -9.89
CA VAL A 343 -0.46 -13.29 -10.06
C VAL A 343 0.90 -13.39 -10.75
N THR A 344 1.07 -12.77 -11.93
CA THR A 344 2.32 -12.88 -12.69
C THR A 344 3.54 -12.36 -11.91
N PRO A 345 3.52 -11.13 -11.33
CA PRO A 345 4.61 -10.68 -10.46
C PRO A 345 4.88 -11.62 -9.28
N SER A 346 3.85 -12.20 -8.67
CA SER A 346 3.98 -13.13 -7.54
C SER A 346 4.71 -14.42 -7.91
N TYR A 347 4.42 -15.00 -9.09
CA TYR A 347 5.14 -16.18 -9.59
C TYR A 347 6.58 -15.85 -10.01
N THR A 348 6.81 -14.71 -10.66
CA THR A 348 8.16 -14.26 -11.01
C THR A 348 9.00 -14.06 -9.75
N HIS A 349 8.44 -13.44 -8.71
CA HIS A 349 9.14 -13.24 -7.46
C HIS A 349 9.47 -14.56 -6.76
N ALA A 350 8.51 -15.48 -6.69
CA ALA A 350 8.75 -16.79 -6.12
C ALA A 350 9.88 -17.54 -6.86
N SER A 351 9.97 -17.38 -8.18
CA SER A 351 11.05 -17.95 -8.98
C SER A 351 12.42 -17.33 -8.65
N ILE A 352 12.49 -16.02 -8.42
CA ILE A 352 13.71 -15.32 -7.97
C ILE A 352 14.19 -15.84 -6.61
N ILE A 353 13.24 -16.15 -5.72
CA ILE A 353 13.51 -16.69 -4.38
C ILE A 353 13.96 -18.17 -4.43
N GLY A 354 13.74 -18.87 -5.55
CA GLY A 354 14.04 -20.30 -5.71
C GLY A 354 12.85 -21.22 -5.45
N CYS A 355 11.63 -20.69 -5.34
CA CYS A 355 10.40 -21.45 -5.24
C CYS A 355 9.80 -21.73 -6.64
N PHE A 356 10.26 -22.81 -7.29
CA PHE A 356 9.86 -23.21 -8.65
C PHE A 356 8.64 -24.15 -8.72
N GLU A 357 7.86 -24.20 -7.65
CA GLU A 357 6.79 -25.18 -7.48
C GLU A 357 5.64 -24.98 -8.47
N THR A 358 5.18 -26.07 -9.09
CA THR A 358 4.14 -26.04 -10.14
C THR A 358 2.71 -25.98 -9.60
N THR A 359 2.50 -26.38 -8.35
CA THR A 359 1.18 -26.32 -7.69
C THR A 359 1.15 -25.18 -6.70
N GLU A 360 0.04 -24.44 -6.65
CA GLU A 360 -0.16 -23.34 -5.69
C GLU A 360 0.12 -23.77 -4.24
N ALA A 361 -0.38 -24.93 -3.82
CA ALA A 361 -0.22 -25.39 -2.45
C ALA A 361 1.27 -25.63 -2.08
N ARG A 362 2.08 -26.10 -3.03
CA ARG A 362 3.54 -26.26 -2.84
C ARG A 362 4.24 -24.91 -2.91
N LEU A 363 3.86 -24.04 -3.83
CA LEU A 363 4.39 -22.68 -3.96
C LEU A 363 4.21 -21.88 -2.67
N LEU A 364 2.97 -21.87 -2.14
CA LEU A 364 2.65 -21.21 -0.88
C LEU A 364 3.48 -21.78 0.27
N ARG A 365 3.60 -23.11 0.38
CA ARG A 365 4.43 -23.74 1.42
C ARG A 365 5.89 -23.32 1.29
N CYS A 366 6.45 -23.30 0.09
CA CYS A 366 7.82 -22.84 -0.15
C CYS A 366 7.99 -21.39 0.34
N MET A 367 7.12 -20.49 -0.10
CA MET A 367 7.14 -19.09 0.32
C MET A 367 6.96 -18.88 1.84
N GLN A 368 6.21 -19.75 2.52
CA GLN A 368 6.06 -19.73 3.97
C GLN A 368 7.30 -20.22 4.74
N THR A 369 8.19 -20.99 4.09
CA THR A 369 9.43 -21.50 4.70
C THR A 369 10.63 -20.58 4.53
N VAL A 370 10.60 -19.67 3.55
CA VAL A 370 11.69 -18.71 3.30
C VAL A 370 11.73 -17.67 4.41
N ASP A 371 12.91 -17.19 4.77
CA ASP A 371 13.02 -16.07 5.72
C ASP A 371 12.33 -14.80 5.16
N ALA A 372 11.53 -14.12 5.98
CA ALA A 372 10.72 -12.99 5.50
C ALA A 372 11.58 -11.83 5.00
N ALA A 373 12.77 -11.59 5.59
CA ALA A 373 13.65 -10.53 5.14
C ALA A 373 14.23 -10.84 3.76
N ILE A 374 14.49 -12.11 3.45
CA ILE A 374 14.86 -12.54 2.09
C ILE A 374 13.73 -12.18 1.11
N ILE A 375 12.47 -12.52 1.43
CA ILE A 375 11.32 -12.24 0.56
C ILE A 375 11.20 -10.73 0.31
N VAL A 376 11.33 -9.90 1.35
CA VAL A 376 11.26 -8.44 1.18
C VAL A 376 12.42 -7.94 0.32
N ASN A 377 13.65 -8.34 0.61
CA ASN A 377 14.85 -7.90 -0.09
C ASN A 377 14.86 -8.31 -1.59
N THR A 378 14.41 -9.53 -1.92
CA THR A 378 14.39 -10.02 -3.30
C THR A 378 13.36 -9.33 -4.20
N THR A 379 12.47 -8.50 -3.64
CA THR A 379 11.52 -7.69 -4.42
C THR A 379 12.26 -6.80 -5.43
N ALA A 380 13.49 -6.35 -5.11
CA ALA A 380 14.32 -5.58 -6.03
C ALA A 380 14.61 -6.30 -7.36
N GLY A 381 14.59 -7.64 -7.39
CA GLY A 381 14.77 -8.44 -8.60
C GLY A 381 13.64 -8.30 -9.62
N LEU A 382 12.50 -7.72 -9.24
CA LEU A 382 11.38 -7.42 -10.15
C LEU A 382 11.54 -6.06 -10.85
N ARG A 383 12.54 -5.26 -10.44
CA ARG A 383 12.82 -3.94 -11.01
C ARG A 383 13.50 -4.09 -12.37
N SER A 384 13.14 -3.22 -13.29
CA SER A 384 13.68 -3.19 -14.65
C SER A 384 14.89 -2.27 -14.80
N TRP A 385 14.96 -1.22 -13.98
CA TRP A 385 16.08 -0.28 -13.99
C TRP A 385 16.16 0.48 -12.66
N LEU A 386 17.29 0.37 -11.95
CA LEU A 386 17.48 1.00 -10.63
C LEU A 386 16.32 0.67 -9.66
N SER A 387 15.62 1.69 -9.17
CA SER A 387 14.47 1.56 -8.26
C SER A 387 13.12 1.38 -9.00
N GLU A 388 13.13 1.21 -10.32
CA GLU A 388 11.92 1.25 -11.17
C GLU A 388 11.39 -0.13 -11.61
N PRO A 389 10.07 -0.37 -11.58
CA PRO A 389 9.04 0.53 -11.04
C PRO A 389 9.12 0.63 -9.51
N LEU A 390 8.83 1.82 -8.98
CA LEU A 390 8.90 2.09 -7.55
C LEU A 390 7.93 1.23 -6.74
N VAL A 391 6.65 1.21 -7.13
CA VAL A 391 5.59 0.44 -6.47
C VAL A 391 5.33 -0.85 -7.26
N ILE A 392 5.89 -1.97 -6.77
CA ILE A 392 5.68 -3.30 -7.37
C ILE A 392 4.45 -3.97 -6.74
N TYR A 393 4.50 -4.13 -5.42
CA TYR A 393 3.42 -4.72 -4.64
C TYR A 393 2.41 -3.66 -4.25
N ARG A 394 1.17 -3.86 -4.66
CA ARG A 394 0.03 -2.95 -4.51
C ARG A 394 -1.28 -3.74 -4.53
N PRO A 395 -2.41 -3.14 -4.12
CA PRO A 395 -3.72 -3.74 -4.28
C PRO A 395 -3.98 -4.28 -5.69
N ALA A 396 -4.71 -5.38 -5.79
CA ALA A 396 -5.11 -5.98 -7.06
C ALA A 396 -6.57 -6.46 -7.07
N VAL A 397 -7.18 -6.54 -8.26
CA VAL A 397 -8.54 -7.08 -8.41
C VAL A 397 -8.57 -8.59 -8.15
N GLN A 398 -9.52 -9.03 -7.33
CA GLN A 398 -9.69 -10.42 -6.93
C GLN A 398 -10.75 -11.14 -7.78
N SER A 399 -10.50 -11.23 -9.09
CA SER A 399 -11.44 -11.78 -10.07
C SER A 399 -11.48 -13.32 -10.14
N ARG A 400 -10.43 -14.00 -9.67
CA ARG A 400 -10.30 -15.48 -9.68
C ARG A 400 -10.78 -16.15 -8.38
N PHE A 401 -11.38 -15.36 -7.50
CA PHE A 401 -11.91 -15.82 -6.22
C PHE A 401 -13.29 -16.47 -6.34
N GLY A 402 -13.55 -17.45 -5.47
CA GLY A 402 -14.87 -18.06 -5.27
C GLY A 402 -15.90 -17.13 -4.60
N HIS A 403 -16.83 -17.70 -3.84
CA HIS A 403 -17.95 -16.95 -3.22
C HIS A 403 -17.63 -16.28 -1.88
N ASP A 404 -16.42 -16.41 -1.36
CA ASP A 404 -16.05 -15.90 -0.02
C ASP A 404 -15.94 -14.37 0.05
N GLU A 405 -15.78 -13.84 1.26
CA GLU A 405 -15.54 -12.42 1.53
C GLU A 405 -14.28 -11.93 0.80
N ILE A 406 -14.49 -11.16 -0.26
CA ILE A 406 -13.47 -10.57 -1.14
C ILE A 406 -13.41 -9.07 -0.88
N PHE A 407 -12.21 -8.53 -0.75
CA PHE A 407 -12.05 -7.11 -0.52
C PHE A 407 -12.44 -6.29 -1.75
N LEU A 408 -11.94 -6.66 -2.94
CA LEU A 408 -12.23 -5.98 -4.21
C LEU A 408 -12.39 -6.96 -5.37
N LYS A 409 -13.64 -7.31 -5.71
CA LYS A 409 -13.96 -8.33 -6.73
C LYS A 409 -13.85 -7.85 -8.18
N LYS A 410 -14.03 -6.55 -8.42
CA LYS A 410 -14.10 -5.93 -9.75
C LYS A 410 -13.20 -4.69 -9.81
N GLU A 411 -12.97 -4.19 -11.02
CA GLU A 411 -12.31 -2.90 -11.23
C GLU A 411 -13.15 -1.74 -10.67
N ILE A 412 -12.50 -0.63 -10.32
CA ILE A 412 -13.16 0.56 -9.72
C ILE A 412 -14.30 1.07 -10.59
N MET A 413 -14.11 1.11 -11.91
CA MET A 413 -15.12 1.57 -12.86
C MET A 413 -16.42 0.79 -12.77
N HIS A 414 -16.37 -0.51 -12.47
CA HIS A 414 -17.57 -1.31 -12.28
C HIS A 414 -18.41 -0.79 -11.10
N TYR A 415 -17.79 -0.51 -9.95
CA TYR A 415 -18.50 -0.01 -8.78
C TYR A 415 -19.06 1.39 -9.00
N LEU A 416 -18.36 2.24 -9.74
CA LEU A 416 -18.84 3.56 -10.12
C LEU A 416 -20.06 3.46 -11.04
N MET A 417 -19.95 2.75 -12.15
CA MET A 417 -21.02 2.63 -13.15
C MET A 417 -22.28 1.95 -12.62
N THR A 418 -22.14 1.08 -11.62
CA THR A 418 -23.27 0.42 -10.93
C THR A 418 -23.74 1.17 -9.69
N ASN A 419 -23.16 2.35 -9.39
CA ASN A 419 -23.41 3.11 -8.16
C ASN A 419 -23.28 2.27 -6.88
N ASN A 420 -22.39 1.29 -6.90
CA ASN A 420 -22.17 0.35 -5.81
C ASN A 420 -20.93 0.76 -5.00
N PHE A 421 -20.99 1.89 -4.31
CA PHE A 421 -19.96 2.35 -3.39
C PHE A 421 -20.57 3.03 -2.17
N HIS A 422 -19.81 3.12 -1.08
CA HIS A 422 -20.24 3.76 0.15
C HIS A 422 -20.21 5.29 0.00
N ASN A 423 -21.39 5.91 -0.03
CA ASN A 423 -21.54 7.34 -0.27
C ASN A 423 -21.56 8.11 1.06
N VAL A 424 -20.36 8.47 1.56
CA VAL A 424 -20.15 9.24 2.79
C VAL A 424 -19.47 10.57 2.48
N PRO A 425 -19.62 11.61 3.33
CA PRO A 425 -18.84 12.83 3.17
C PRO A 425 -17.35 12.54 3.02
N TRP A 426 -16.77 13.00 1.92
CA TRP A 426 -15.41 12.68 1.53
C TRP A 426 -14.64 13.95 1.17
N LEU A 427 -13.55 14.19 1.91
CA LEU A 427 -12.56 15.21 1.58
C LEU A 427 -11.38 14.55 0.85
N VAL A 428 -11.12 14.97 -0.37
CA VAL A 428 -10.01 14.45 -1.18
C VAL A 428 -9.14 15.60 -1.64
N GLY A 429 -7.83 15.41 -1.73
CA GLY A 429 -6.94 16.47 -2.21
C GLY A 429 -5.54 16.00 -2.55
N THR A 430 -4.73 16.94 -3.01
CA THR A 430 -3.32 16.71 -3.36
C THR A 430 -2.48 17.92 -2.96
N VAL A 431 -1.17 17.78 -3.07
CA VAL A 431 -0.18 18.85 -2.96
C VAL A 431 0.21 19.37 -4.35
N ASN A 432 0.99 20.45 -4.39
CA ASN A 432 1.51 20.98 -5.67
C ASN A 432 2.40 20.01 -6.44
N THR A 433 3.05 19.09 -5.73
CA THR A 433 4.22 18.33 -6.20
C THR A 433 4.11 16.87 -5.73
N PRO A 434 3.09 16.12 -6.19
CA PRO A 434 2.77 14.79 -5.65
C PRO A 434 3.84 13.73 -5.93
N SER A 435 4.64 13.86 -6.99
CA SER A 435 5.67 12.86 -7.33
C SER A 435 7.02 13.08 -6.64
N PHE A 436 7.11 13.98 -5.66
CA PHE A 436 8.37 14.34 -5.02
C PHE A 436 9.07 13.11 -4.42
N PHE A 437 8.33 12.28 -3.68
CA PHE A 437 8.90 11.11 -3.03
C PHE A 437 9.47 10.09 -4.01
N HIS A 438 8.95 10.02 -5.22
CA HIS A 438 9.51 9.19 -6.27
C HIS A 438 10.76 9.85 -6.87
N LEU A 439 10.67 11.12 -7.23
CA LEU A 439 11.74 11.80 -7.98
C LEU A 439 12.90 12.27 -7.11
N GLN A 440 12.76 12.36 -5.78
CA GLN A 440 13.74 12.96 -4.88
C GLN A 440 15.17 12.42 -5.05
N ARG A 441 15.33 11.11 -5.30
CA ARG A 441 16.65 10.49 -5.51
C ARG A 441 17.32 11.01 -6.77
N TYR A 442 16.56 11.09 -7.87
CA TYR A 442 17.00 11.65 -9.14
C TYR A 442 17.17 13.17 -9.09
N LEU A 443 16.42 13.88 -8.24
CA LEU A 443 16.58 15.33 -8.05
C LEU A 443 17.82 15.68 -7.24
N LYS A 444 18.24 14.82 -6.30
CA LYS A 444 19.42 15.04 -5.47
C LYS A 444 20.73 14.72 -6.20
N ASP A 445 20.78 13.60 -6.92
CA ASP A 445 22.00 13.10 -7.56
C ASP A 445 22.05 13.45 -9.06
N GLU A 446 23.02 14.29 -9.44
CA GLU A 446 23.20 14.73 -10.82
C GLU A 446 23.51 13.60 -11.81
N LYS A 447 24.24 12.55 -11.38
CA LYS A 447 24.56 11.39 -12.23
C LYS A 447 23.32 10.56 -12.45
N LEU A 448 22.53 10.29 -11.40
CA LEU A 448 21.26 9.58 -11.55
C LEU A 448 20.27 10.38 -12.40
N ARG A 449 20.20 11.70 -12.22
CA ARG A 449 19.38 12.59 -13.05
C ARG A 449 19.76 12.52 -14.53
N SER A 450 21.05 12.60 -14.83
CA SER A 450 21.56 12.53 -16.19
C SER A 450 21.31 11.15 -16.81
N SER A 451 21.43 10.09 -16.01
CA SER A 451 21.08 8.73 -16.41
C SER A 451 19.59 8.59 -16.72
N LEU A 452 18.72 9.14 -15.87
CA LEU A 452 17.26 9.19 -16.10
C LEU A 452 16.95 9.88 -17.41
N LEU A 453 17.45 11.10 -17.64
CA LEU A 453 17.24 11.83 -18.88
C LEU A 453 17.70 11.05 -20.12
N GLY A 454 18.87 10.40 -20.04
CA GLY A 454 19.41 9.61 -21.14
C GLY A 454 18.67 8.29 -21.40
N LYS A 455 17.97 7.75 -20.41
CA LYS A 455 17.28 6.45 -20.48
C LYS A 455 15.76 6.56 -20.45
N PHE A 456 15.20 7.76 -20.35
CA PHE A 456 13.75 7.96 -20.23
C PHE A 456 13.01 7.44 -21.45
N GLN A 457 13.58 7.55 -22.65
CA GLN A 457 12.95 6.98 -23.85
C GLN A 457 12.83 5.45 -23.80
N GLN A 458 13.71 4.77 -23.06
CA GLN A 458 13.74 3.31 -22.93
C GLN A 458 12.84 2.81 -21.80
N PHE A 459 12.86 3.48 -20.64
CA PHE A 459 12.17 3.01 -19.43
C PHE A 459 11.00 3.89 -18.98
N GLY A 460 10.83 5.08 -19.54
CA GLY A 460 9.86 6.07 -19.09
C GLY A 460 8.42 5.56 -19.12
N ALA A 461 8.05 4.77 -20.14
CA ALA A 461 6.72 4.16 -20.19
C ALA A 461 6.44 3.26 -18.98
N LYS A 462 7.44 2.48 -18.54
CA LYS A 462 7.34 1.59 -17.39
C LYS A 462 7.44 2.34 -16.06
N MET A 463 8.29 3.36 -15.96
CA MET A 463 8.36 4.24 -14.78
C MET A 463 7.05 4.96 -14.51
N LEU A 464 6.37 5.37 -15.59
CA LEU A 464 5.04 5.97 -15.54
C LEU A 464 3.91 4.93 -15.43
N ASP A 465 4.25 3.64 -15.36
CA ASP A 465 3.31 2.53 -15.24
C ASP A 465 2.25 2.55 -16.36
N LEU A 466 2.64 2.97 -17.57
CA LEU A 466 1.75 3.03 -18.74
C LEU A 466 1.47 1.64 -19.30
N ASP A 467 2.41 0.70 -19.17
CA ASP A 467 2.27 -0.70 -19.56
C ASP A 467 1.21 -1.44 -18.73
N ALA A 468 0.98 -1.01 -17.48
CA ALA A 468 -0.15 -1.48 -16.68
C ALA A 468 -1.51 -0.96 -17.18
N SER A 469 -1.54 0.18 -17.88
CA SER A 469 -2.76 0.80 -18.41
C SER A 469 -3.02 0.48 -19.88
N ILE A 470 -1.99 0.20 -20.67
CA ILE A 470 -2.05 0.01 -22.12
C ILE A 470 -1.35 -1.31 -22.46
N ALA A 471 -2.15 -2.36 -22.65
CA ALA A 471 -1.65 -3.70 -22.92
C ALA A 471 -1.09 -3.86 -24.36
N ASP A 472 -1.65 -3.13 -25.33
CA ASP A 472 -1.21 -3.18 -26.72
C ASP A 472 0.13 -2.44 -26.90
N PRO A 473 1.20 -3.13 -27.37
CA PRO A 473 2.53 -2.51 -27.48
C PRO A 473 2.60 -1.33 -28.45
N MET A 474 1.84 -1.36 -29.56
CA MET A 474 1.85 -0.28 -30.55
C MET A 474 1.10 0.95 -30.03
N LYS A 475 -0.01 0.74 -29.31
CA LYS A 475 -0.73 1.81 -28.62
C LYS A 475 0.11 2.38 -27.49
N LEU A 476 0.83 1.55 -26.74
CA LEU A 476 1.74 1.99 -25.66
C LEU A 476 2.85 2.88 -26.22
N GLU A 477 3.52 2.45 -27.29
CA GLU A 477 4.59 3.22 -27.92
C GLU A 477 4.06 4.56 -28.46
N THR A 478 2.92 4.55 -29.15
CA THR A 478 2.25 5.75 -29.63
C THR A 478 1.88 6.70 -28.49
N ALA A 479 1.23 6.18 -27.45
CA ALA A 479 0.80 6.97 -26.30
C ALA A 479 2.00 7.60 -25.58
N PHE A 480 3.08 6.82 -25.37
CA PHE A 480 4.29 7.34 -24.74
C PHE A 480 4.93 8.45 -25.58
N LYS A 481 5.03 8.30 -26.91
CA LYS A 481 5.53 9.35 -27.80
C LYS A 481 4.72 10.64 -27.70
N ILE A 482 3.39 10.53 -27.70
CA ILE A 482 2.51 11.70 -27.61
C ILE A 482 2.66 12.37 -26.24
N ILE A 483 2.68 11.58 -25.16
CA ILE A 483 2.90 12.08 -23.80
C ILE A 483 4.23 12.80 -23.71
N SER A 484 5.35 12.18 -24.13
CA SER A 484 6.66 12.83 -24.10
C SER A 484 6.66 14.14 -24.87
N ALA A 485 6.08 14.17 -26.08
CA ALA A 485 6.00 15.38 -26.88
C ALA A 485 5.18 16.51 -26.23
N ALA A 486 4.12 16.19 -25.48
CA ALA A 486 3.29 17.18 -24.80
C ALA A 486 4.01 17.93 -23.65
N TYR A 487 5.10 17.34 -23.13
CA TYR A 487 5.89 17.89 -22.02
C TYR A 487 7.30 18.31 -22.43
N SER A 488 7.64 18.12 -23.70
CA SER A 488 8.87 18.66 -24.29
C SER A 488 8.86 20.19 -24.30
N ASP A 489 10.06 20.76 -24.31
CA ASP A 489 10.27 22.20 -24.52
C ASP A 489 9.94 22.63 -25.97
N SER A 490 10.11 23.92 -26.27
CA SER A 490 9.87 24.46 -27.62
C SER A 490 10.79 23.90 -28.70
N THR A 491 11.87 23.21 -28.33
CA THR A 491 12.78 22.51 -29.25
C THR A 491 12.37 21.05 -29.48
N GLY A 492 11.31 20.59 -28.81
CA GLY A 492 10.83 19.21 -28.86
C GLY A 492 11.61 18.26 -27.95
N LYS A 493 12.52 18.77 -27.11
CA LYS A 493 13.31 17.96 -26.19
C LYS A 493 12.62 17.85 -24.83
N LEU A 494 12.53 16.64 -24.31
CA LEU A 494 12.08 16.43 -22.94
C LEU A 494 13.22 16.74 -21.98
N ASP A 495 13.04 17.76 -21.16
CA ASP A 495 14.00 18.20 -20.17
C ASP A 495 13.58 17.78 -18.75
N LYS A 496 14.35 18.24 -17.77
CA LYS A 496 14.12 17.95 -16.35
C LYS A 496 12.73 18.40 -15.86
N ASP A 497 12.26 19.57 -16.32
CA ASP A 497 11.02 20.17 -15.84
C ASP A 497 9.84 19.46 -16.50
N GLY A 498 9.99 19.11 -17.79
CA GLY A 498 9.08 18.22 -18.51
C GLY A 498 8.89 16.89 -17.77
N ILE A 499 9.96 16.20 -17.38
CA ILE A 499 9.87 14.94 -16.63
C ILE A 499 9.13 15.14 -15.31
N VAL A 500 9.51 16.12 -14.50
CA VAL A 500 8.83 16.38 -13.21
C VAL A 500 7.34 16.60 -13.40
N GLN A 501 6.94 17.36 -14.41
CA GLN A 501 5.53 17.60 -14.72
C GLN A 501 4.80 16.33 -15.21
N ILE A 502 5.42 15.49 -16.06
CA ILE A 502 4.81 14.21 -16.47
C ILE A 502 4.51 13.34 -15.24
N PHE A 503 5.47 13.20 -14.31
CA PHE A 503 5.28 12.40 -13.10
C PHE A 503 4.22 12.99 -12.17
N ASN A 504 4.23 14.32 -11.95
CA ASN A 504 3.21 14.98 -11.13
C ASN A 504 1.80 14.70 -11.67
N ASP A 505 1.65 14.76 -12.99
CA ASP A 505 0.38 14.51 -13.64
C ASP A 505 -0.01 13.03 -13.62
N ARG A 506 0.90 12.12 -13.99
CA ARG A 506 0.61 10.68 -14.03
C ARG A 506 0.36 10.08 -12.66
N GLU A 507 1.22 10.36 -11.68
CA GLU A 507 1.19 9.69 -10.39
C GLU A 507 0.24 10.35 -9.40
N GLY A 508 -0.08 11.63 -9.58
CA GLY A 508 -0.92 12.40 -8.67
C GLY A 508 -2.18 12.97 -9.33
N ASN A 509 -2.00 13.99 -10.17
CA ASN A 509 -3.11 14.86 -10.58
C ASN A 509 -4.16 14.13 -11.41
N LEU A 510 -3.76 13.28 -12.35
CA LEU A 510 -4.68 12.54 -13.22
C LEU A 510 -5.62 11.67 -12.40
N GLY A 511 -5.09 10.84 -11.50
CA GLY A 511 -5.89 9.93 -10.68
C GLY A 511 -6.91 10.68 -9.81
N LEU A 512 -6.48 11.80 -9.22
CA LEU A 512 -7.35 12.68 -8.45
C LEU A 512 -8.46 13.28 -9.30
N MET A 513 -8.14 13.80 -10.49
CA MET A 513 -9.13 14.41 -11.37
C MET A 513 -10.16 13.40 -11.87
N LEU A 514 -9.72 12.20 -12.29
CA LEU A 514 -10.64 11.13 -12.69
C LEU A 514 -11.56 10.74 -11.54
N THR A 515 -11.00 10.58 -10.34
CA THR A 515 -11.78 10.30 -9.14
C THR A 515 -12.86 11.35 -8.90
N VAL A 516 -12.48 12.63 -8.86
CA VAL A 516 -13.43 13.72 -8.58
C VAL A 516 -14.47 13.82 -9.69
N ALA A 517 -14.06 13.73 -10.96
CA ALA A 517 -14.96 13.80 -12.10
C ALA A 517 -15.99 12.68 -12.08
N TYR A 518 -15.57 11.41 -11.95
CA TYR A 518 -16.51 10.30 -11.93
C TYR A 518 -17.46 10.34 -10.73
N HIS A 519 -16.96 10.62 -9.52
CA HIS A 519 -17.80 10.72 -8.33
C HIS A 519 -18.79 11.89 -8.42
N ALA A 520 -18.36 13.05 -8.91
CA ALA A 520 -19.24 14.20 -9.09
C ALA A 520 -20.33 13.94 -10.16
N LEU A 521 -19.96 13.37 -11.30
CA LEU A 521 -20.90 13.03 -12.39
C LEU A 521 -21.95 12.01 -11.95
N LEU A 522 -21.57 11.07 -11.08
CA LEU A 522 -22.46 10.01 -10.57
C LEU A 522 -23.22 10.41 -9.29
N GLY A 523 -23.20 11.70 -8.93
CA GLY A 523 -24.07 12.24 -7.89
C GLY A 523 -23.58 12.02 -6.45
N HIS A 524 -22.27 11.87 -6.22
CA HIS A 524 -21.71 11.91 -4.87
C HIS A 524 -21.87 13.32 -4.27
N LYS A 525 -22.88 13.49 -3.41
CA LYS A 525 -23.36 14.81 -2.97
C LYS A 525 -22.41 15.57 -2.05
N ASN A 526 -21.60 14.87 -1.24
CA ASN A 526 -20.75 15.45 -0.19
C ASN A 526 -19.27 15.21 -0.49
N LEU A 527 -18.84 15.55 -1.71
CA LEU A 527 -17.46 15.48 -2.14
C LEU A 527 -16.80 16.86 -2.04
N TYR A 528 -15.70 16.94 -1.31
CA TYR A 528 -14.92 18.16 -1.11
C TYR A 528 -13.52 17.98 -1.68
N LEU A 529 -13.05 18.94 -2.47
CA LEU A 529 -11.72 18.94 -3.05
C LEU A 529 -10.86 20.01 -2.38
N TYR A 530 -9.63 19.66 -1.99
CA TYR A 530 -8.64 20.63 -1.54
C TYR A 530 -7.31 20.48 -2.30
N ARG A 531 -6.53 21.56 -2.27
CA ARG A 531 -5.14 21.58 -2.71
C ARG A 531 -4.29 22.20 -1.61
N PHE A 532 -3.31 21.46 -1.12
CA PHE A 532 -2.42 21.94 -0.07
C PHE A 532 -1.19 22.62 -0.69
N GLU A 533 -1.11 23.93 -0.53
CA GLU A 533 -0.04 24.75 -1.14
C GLU A 533 0.88 25.40 -0.10
N TYR A 534 0.60 25.21 1.19
CA TYR A 534 1.42 25.77 2.24
C TYR A 534 2.81 25.13 2.24
N ARG A 535 3.83 25.97 2.27
CA ARG A 535 5.23 25.57 2.37
C ARG A 535 5.76 25.95 3.74
N ALA A 536 6.10 24.94 4.53
CA ALA A 536 6.67 25.13 5.86
C ALA A 536 8.09 25.70 5.79
N GLN A 537 8.48 26.46 6.82
CA GLN A 537 9.84 26.96 6.99
C GLN A 537 10.86 25.83 7.16
N HIS A 538 10.44 24.72 7.77
CA HIS A 538 11.20 23.48 7.90
C HIS A 538 10.39 22.35 7.27
N SER A 539 11.01 21.61 6.36
CA SER A 539 10.38 20.49 5.66
C SER A 539 11.29 19.27 5.75
N MET A 540 10.74 18.15 6.20
CA MET A 540 11.47 16.88 6.24
C MET A 540 11.98 16.49 4.84
N ALA A 541 11.14 16.69 3.82
CA ALA A 541 11.49 16.50 2.42
C ALA A 541 12.71 17.36 2.01
N GLU A 542 12.73 18.65 2.39
CA GLU A 542 13.88 19.53 2.10
C GLU A 542 15.12 19.11 2.90
N ASN A 543 14.98 18.70 4.16
CA ASN A 543 16.10 18.27 5.01
C ASN A 543 16.75 16.97 4.52
N ILE A 544 15.97 15.97 4.12
CA ILE A 544 16.47 14.66 3.65
C ILE A 544 17.16 14.81 2.29
N THR A 545 16.58 15.62 1.42
CA THR A 545 16.98 15.68 0.01
C THR A 545 17.94 16.83 -0.30
N GLY A 546 17.90 17.92 0.49
CA GLY A 546 18.51 19.20 0.14
C GLY A 546 17.75 19.97 -0.94
N VAL A 547 16.67 19.40 -1.50
CA VAL A 547 15.91 19.97 -2.62
C VAL A 547 14.82 20.88 -2.07
N LYS A 548 15.05 22.20 -2.18
CA LYS A 548 14.10 23.20 -1.68
C LYS A 548 12.82 23.28 -2.51
N LYS A 549 12.80 22.93 -3.79
CA LYS A 549 11.58 23.05 -4.59
C LYS A 549 11.60 22.02 -5.72
N MET A 550 10.44 21.44 -6.03
CA MET A 550 10.17 20.63 -7.25
C MET A 550 10.05 21.49 -8.52
N THR A 551 10.60 22.69 -8.47
CA THR A 551 10.97 23.46 -9.64
C THR A 551 12.42 23.82 -9.37
N TRP A 552 13.30 23.47 -10.28
CA TRP A 552 14.71 23.78 -10.14
C TRP A 552 14.95 25.27 -9.87
#